data_AF-A0AAV4DBK9-F1
#
_entry.id   AF-A0AAV4DBK9-F1
#
_cell.length_a   1.000
_cell.length_b   1.000
_cell.length_c   1.000
_cell.angle_alpha   90.00
_cell.angle_beta   90.00
_cell.angle_gamma   90.00
#
_symmetry.space_group_name_H-M   'P 1'
#
loop_
_entity.id
_entity.type
_entity.pdbx_description
1 polymer ?
#
loop_
_entity_poly.entity_id
_entity_poly.type
_entity_poly.pdbx_seq_one_letter_code
_entity_poly.pdbx_strand_id
1 'polypeptide(L)' 'MNRADREFAEKLVIAVEKRPVLYQTSDPDHKDRSKIELLWAEIAAELNSTGK' A
#
# COMPACT_ATOMS: atom_id res chain seq x y z
N MET A 1 -11.19 11.88 -14.04
CA MET A 1 -10.90 10.83 -13.05
C MET A 1 -12.24 10.24 -12.61
N ASN A 2 -12.46 8.93 -12.76
CA ASN A 2 -13.71 8.30 -12.35
C ASN A 2 -13.85 8.31 -10.83
N ARG A 3 -15.08 8.35 -10.31
CA ARG A 3 -15.33 8.37 -8.85
C ARG A 3 -14.76 7.13 -8.14
N ALA A 4 -14.93 5.96 -8.74
CA ALA A 4 -14.39 4.70 -8.22
C ALA A 4 -12.85 4.68 -8.21
N ASP A 5 -12.21 5.32 -9.19
CA ASP A 5 -10.75 5.44 -9.28
C ASP A 5 -10.21 6.33 -8.15
N ARG A 6 -10.93 7.42 -7.82
CA ARG A 6 -10.61 8.28 -6.69
C ARG A 6 -10.77 7.54 -5.35
N GLU A 7 -11.88 6.82 -5.15
CA GLU A 7 -12.10 6.05 -3.91
C GLU A 7 -11.05 4.93 -3.74
N PHE A 8 -10.64 4.30 -4.83
CA PHE A 8 -9.55 3.33 -4.82
C PHE A 8 -8.21 3.99 -4.46
N ALA A 9 -7.89 5.13 -5.07
CA ALA A 9 -6.67 5.87 -4.77
C ALA A 9 -6.61 6.34 -3.30
N GLU A 10 -7.72 6.81 -2.73
CA GLU A 10 -7.80 7.21 -1.32
C GLU A 10 -7.55 6.02 -0.38
N LYS A 11 -8.19 4.86 -0.66
CA LYS A 11 -7.95 3.63 0.12
C LYS A 11 -6.50 3.15 0.01
N LEU A 12 -5.91 3.27 -1.18
CA LEU A 12 -4.53 2.91 -1.43
C LEU A 12 -3.57 3.80 -0.62
N VAL A 13 -3.76 5.12 -0.65
CA VAL A 13 -2.93 6.08 0.11
C VAL A 13 -2.97 5.74 1.60
N ILE A 14 -4.16 5.52 2.18
CA ILE A 14 -4.32 5.14 3.59
C ILE A 14 -3.57 3.83 3.90
N ALA A 15 -3.62 2.85 3.02
CA ALA A 15 -2.93 1.56 3.21
C ALA A 15 -1.40 1.71 3.15
N VAL A 16 -0.88 2.60 2.30
CA VAL A 16 0.54 2.91 2.19
C VAL A 16 1.02 3.73 3.40
N GLU A 17 0.26 4.72 3.86
CA GLU A 17 0.62 5.56 5.01
C GLU A 17 0.84 4.75 6.30
N LYS A 18 0.09 3.66 6.49
CA LYS A 18 0.26 2.72 7.61
C LYS A 18 1.60 1.97 7.59
N ARG A 19 2.31 1.96 6.45
CA ARG A 19 3.51 1.15 6.19
C ARG A 19 4.67 2.08 5.77
N PRO A 20 5.33 2.78 6.73
CA PRO A 20 6.37 3.75 6.43
C PRO A 20 7.55 3.16 5.64
N VAL A 21 7.84 1.86 5.80
CA VAL A 21 8.83 1.10 5.01
C VAL A 21 8.70 1.33 3.50
N LEU A 22 7.50 1.62 2.98
CA LEU A 22 7.27 1.81 1.54
C LEU A 22 7.73 3.16 1.00
N TYR A 23 7.80 4.21 1.85
CA TYR A 23 8.09 5.58 1.40
C TYR A 23 9.16 6.30 2.24
N GLN A 24 9.46 5.82 3.44
CA GLN A 24 10.42 6.41 4.35
C GLN A 24 11.82 5.87 4.04
N THR A 25 12.62 6.67 3.34
CA THR A 25 14.00 6.31 2.96
C THR A 25 14.94 6.11 4.13
N SER A 26 14.58 6.64 5.31
CA SER A 26 15.32 6.47 6.57
C SER A 26 15.01 5.14 7.27
N ASP A 27 14.01 4.39 6.80
CA ASP A 27 13.67 3.10 7.36
C ASP A 27 14.73 2.05 6.93
N PRO A 28 15.30 1.27 7.86
CA PRO A 28 16.35 0.30 7.53
C PRO A 28 15.85 -0.79 6.58
N ASP A 29 14.55 -1.09 6.60
CA ASP A 29 13.93 -2.09 5.74
C ASP A 29 13.47 -1.53 4.39
N HIS A 30 13.58 -0.21 4.17
CA HIS A 30 13.25 0.42 2.87
C HIS A 30 14.14 -0.05 1.71
N LYS A 31 15.29 -0.67 2.01
CA LYS A 31 16.18 -1.27 0.99
C LYS A 31 15.89 -2.75 0.76
N ASP A 32 15.06 -3.36 1.60
CA ASP A 32 14.70 -4.76 1.51
C ASP A 32 13.55 -4.92 0.51
N ARG A 33 13.93 -5.22 -0.73
CA ARG A 33 12.97 -5.39 -1.82
C ARG A 33 11.96 -6.50 -1.54
N SER A 34 12.38 -7.60 -0.90
CA SER A 34 11.49 -8.71 -0.56
C SER A 34 10.41 -8.29 0.42
N LYS A 35 10.77 -7.49 1.44
CA LYS A 35 9.80 -6.90 2.38
C LYS A 35 8.85 -5.93 1.67
N ILE A 36 9.37 -5.09 0.78
CA ILE A 36 8.53 -4.15 0.01
C ILE A 36 7.51 -4.91 -0.85
N GLU A 37 7.95 -5.94 -1.57
CA GLU A 37 7.05 -6.76 -2.39
C GLU A 37 5.99 -7.47 -1.56
N LEU A 38 6.35 -7.96 -0.38
CA LEU A 38 5.40 -8.58 0.56
C LEU A 38 4.36 -7.56 1.08
N LEU A 39 4.80 -6.35 1.46
CA LEU A 39 3.91 -5.28 1.91
C LEU A 39 2.92 -4.84 0.82
N TRP A 40 3.37 -4.79 -0.44
CA TRP A 40 2.48 -4.51 -1.58
C TRP A 40 1.46 -5.63 -1.81
N ALA A 41 1.86 -6.89 -1.65
CA ALA A 41 0.94 -8.02 -1.72
C ALA A 41 -0.12 -7.98 -0.61
N GLU A 42 0.27 -7.59 0.62
CA GLU A 42 -0.66 -7.39 1.73
C GLU A 42 -1.64 -6.25 1.46
N ILE A 43 -1.17 -5.11 0.92
CA ILE A 43 -2.04 -3.99 0.53
C ILE A 43 -3.03 -4.44 -0.54
N ALA A 44 -2.58 -5.18 -1.56
CA ALA A 44 -3.47 -5.69 -2.60
C ALA A 44 -4.55 -6.63 -2.03
N ALA A 45 -4.18 -7.50 -1.09
CA ALA A 45 -5.13 -8.39 -0.40
C ALA A 45 -6.14 -7.62 0.47
N GLU A 46 -5.70 -6.57 1.18
CA GLU A 46 -6.54 -5.68 2.00
C GLU A 46 -7.57 -4.95 1.12
N LEU A 47 -7.13 -4.39 -0.01
CA LEU A 47 -7.98 -3.64 -0.93
C LEU A 47 -8.96 -4.56 -1.69
N ASN A 48 -8.54 -5.76 -2.07
CA ASN A 48 -9.41 -6.73 -2.77
C ASN A 48 -10.43 -7.39 -1.82
N SER A 49 -10.11 -7.54 -0.53
CA SER A 49 -11.03 -8.09 0.47
C SER A 49 -12.15 -7.12 0.86
N THR A 50 -11.97 -5.82 0.59
CA THR A 50 -13.00 -4.78 0.86
C THR A 50 -14.10 -4.75 -0.23
N GLY A 51 -14.07 -5.68 -1.18
CA GLY A 51 -15.01 -5.76 -2.32
C GLY A 51 -16.00 -6.93 -2.28
N LYS A 52 -16.22 -7.57 -1.13
CA LYS A 52 -17.16 -8.70 -0.99
C LYS A 52 -18.40 -8.35 -0.19
#